data_AF-A0A1C5WEC5-F1
#
_entry.id   AF-A0A1C5WEC5-F1
#
_cell.length_a   1.000
_cell.length_b   1.000
_cell.length_c   1.000
_cell.angle_alpha   90.00
_cell.angle_beta   90.00
_cell.angle_gamma   90.00
#
_symmetry.space_group_name_H-M   'P 1'
#
loop_
_entity.id
_entity.type
_entity.pdbx_description
1 polymer ?
#
loop_
_entity_poly.entity_id
_entity_poly.type
_entity_poly.pdbx_seq_one_letter_code
_entity_poly.pdbx_strand_id
1 'polypeptide(L)'
;MGETEARGWLLLKIAECMGEEPSDRMADRLATYNGAYQAICQWEGQRPRTSNLQSNKSFTLADAEDWTSRMVNADGTKGPHWTLEQVKQIMAQRNIPGDPAQFWAAINMIYSDYCKAIQKTSANTLDFYVSITRAFLDDEDANPDKLKLYYDHIVKH
;
A
#
# COMPACT_ATOMS: atom_id res chain seq x y z
N MET A 1 -15.26 -26.76 1.08
CA MET A 1 -15.08 -25.72 0.04
C MET A 1 -14.34 -24.58 0.72
N GLY A 2 -13.12 -24.28 0.28
CA GLY A 2 -12.31 -23.20 0.82
C GLY A 2 -12.87 -21.83 0.44
N GLU A 3 -12.50 -20.78 1.17
CA GLU A 3 -13.04 -19.42 0.97
C GLU A 3 -12.70 -18.85 -0.43
N THR A 4 -11.50 -19.13 -0.94
CA THR A 4 -11.10 -18.81 -2.32
C THR A 4 -11.95 -19.54 -3.36
N GLU A 5 -12.37 -20.78 -3.08
CA GLU A 5 -13.27 -21.57 -3.93
C GLU A 5 -14.69 -20.98 -3.92
N ALA A 6 -15.17 -20.50 -2.76
CA ALA A 6 -16.48 -19.86 -2.63
C ALA A 6 -16.55 -18.52 -3.38
N ARG A 7 -15.47 -17.73 -3.36
CA ARG A 7 -15.37 -16.47 -4.12
C ARG A 7 -15.36 -16.71 -5.63
N GLY A 8 -14.53 -17.65 -6.09
CA GLY A 8 -14.48 -18.03 -7.50
C GLY A 8 -15.83 -18.55 -7.99
N TRP A 9 -16.53 -19.31 -7.16
CA TRP A 9 -17.88 -19.81 -7.45
C TRP A 9 -18.91 -18.68 -7.57
N LEU A 10 -18.91 -17.70 -6.66
CA LEU A 10 -19.84 -16.56 -6.70
C LEU A 10 -19.61 -15.67 -7.93
N LEU A 11 -18.35 -15.38 -8.28
CA LEU A 11 -18.02 -14.63 -9.49
C LEU A 11 -18.50 -15.33 -10.75
N LEU A 12 -18.34 -16.66 -10.82
CA LEU A 12 -18.85 -17.47 -11.91
C LEU A 12 -20.38 -17.39 -11.99
N LYS A 13 -21.10 -17.45 -10.85
CA LYS A 13 -22.56 -17.33 -10.83
C LYS A 13 -23.08 -15.94 -11.18
N ILE A 14 -22.35 -14.88 -10.81
CA ILE A 14 -22.66 -13.51 -11.25
C ILE A 14 -22.49 -13.40 -12.77
N ALA A 15 -21.38 -13.91 -13.32
CA ALA A 15 -21.12 -13.91 -14.76
C ALA A 15 -22.16 -14.71 -15.56
N GLU A 16 -22.54 -15.90 -15.08
CA GLU A 16 -23.61 -16.71 -15.66
C GLU A 16 -24.95 -15.97 -15.68
N CYS A 17 -25.32 -15.30 -14.57
CA CYS A 17 -26.56 -14.52 -14.49
C CYS A 17 -26.59 -13.34 -15.46
N MET A 18 -25.46 -12.66 -15.67
CA MET A 18 -25.40 -11.53 -16.60
C MET A 18 -25.48 -11.94 -18.07
N GLY A 19 -25.35 -13.24 -18.38
CA GLY A 19 -25.53 -13.79 -19.72
C GLY A 19 -26.94 -14.31 -20.04
N GLU A 20 -27.85 -14.30 -19.06
CA GLU A 20 -29.26 -14.69 -19.23
C GLU A 20 -30.10 -13.49 -19.74
N GLU A 21 -31.29 -13.75 -20.29
CA GLU A 21 -32.21 -12.67 -20.66
C GLU A 21 -32.69 -11.89 -19.43
N PRO A 22 -32.72 -10.55 -19.48
CA PRO A 22 -33.13 -9.72 -18.35
C PRO A 22 -34.55 -10.06 -17.87
N SER A 23 -34.64 -10.43 -16.59
CA SER A 23 -35.91 -10.69 -15.91
C SER A 23 -35.81 -10.34 -14.42
N ASP A 24 -36.95 -10.13 -13.77
CA ASP A 24 -36.99 -9.84 -12.32
C ASP A 24 -36.33 -10.97 -11.51
N ARG A 25 -36.55 -12.21 -11.93
CA ARG A 25 -35.91 -13.40 -11.33
C ARG A 25 -34.38 -13.39 -11.49
N MET A 26 -33.87 -12.91 -12.63
CA MET A 26 -32.44 -12.74 -12.85
C MET A 26 -31.89 -11.62 -11.96
N ALA A 27 -32.61 -10.49 -11.84
CA ALA A 27 -32.22 -9.37 -10.99
C ALA A 27 -32.13 -9.77 -9.52
N ASP A 28 -33.10 -10.54 -9.01
CA ASP A 28 -33.09 -11.05 -7.62
C ASP A 28 -31.91 -11.98 -7.34
N ARG A 29 -31.61 -12.89 -8.29
CA ARG A 29 -30.43 -13.77 -8.21
C ARG A 29 -29.13 -12.97 -8.21
N LEU A 30 -29.02 -12.00 -9.11
CA LEU A 30 -27.84 -11.14 -9.22
C LEU A 30 -27.63 -10.32 -7.94
N ALA A 31 -28.70 -9.75 -7.38
CA ALA A 31 -28.65 -9.02 -6.11
C ALA A 31 -28.20 -9.93 -4.96
N THR A 32 -28.69 -11.17 -4.92
CA THR A 32 -28.31 -12.16 -3.90
C THR A 32 -26.83 -12.54 -4.00
N TYR A 33 -26.33 -12.85 -5.20
CA TYR A 33 -24.93 -13.21 -5.40
C TYR A 33 -23.99 -12.03 -5.17
N ASN A 34 -24.35 -10.83 -5.63
CA ASN A 34 -23.58 -9.62 -5.38
C ASN A 34 -23.55 -9.28 -3.89
N GLY A 35 -24.67 -9.42 -3.16
CA GLY A 35 -24.71 -9.23 -1.72
C GLY A 35 -23.81 -10.21 -0.98
N ALA A 36 -23.83 -11.49 -1.36
CA ALA A 36 -22.94 -12.51 -0.78
C ALA A 36 -21.46 -12.25 -1.11
N TYR A 37 -21.15 -11.85 -2.35
CA TYR A 37 -19.80 -11.49 -2.77
C TYR A 37 -19.28 -10.27 -2.00
N GLN A 38 -20.08 -9.21 -1.90
CA GLN A 38 -19.76 -8.01 -1.12
C GLN A 38 -19.58 -8.33 0.35
N ALA A 39 -20.42 -9.19 0.94
CA ALA A 39 -20.27 -9.60 2.33
C ALA A 39 -18.94 -10.32 2.59
N ILE A 40 -18.51 -11.20 1.67
CA ILE A 40 -17.20 -11.88 1.75
C ILE A 40 -16.05 -10.88 1.61
N CYS A 41 -16.11 -9.97 0.63
CA CYS A 41 -15.08 -8.93 0.44
C CYS A 41 -15.01 -7.94 1.62
N GLN A 42 -16.15 -7.56 2.20
CA GLN A 42 -16.20 -6.70 3.39
C GLN A 42 -15.67 -7.41 4.64
N TRP A 43 -15.93 -8.72 4.77
CA TRP A 43 -15.33 -9.54 5.82
C TRP A 43 -13.81 -9.66 5.69
N GLU A 44 -13.24 -9.64 4.49
CA GLU A 44 -11.78 -9.56 4.27
C GLU A 44 -11.19 -8.23 4.74
N GLY A 45 -11.93 -7.12 4.58
CA GLY A 45 -11.54 -5.81 5.11
C GLY A 45 -11.65 -5.67 6.63
N GLN A 46 -12.39 -6.57 7.30
CA GLN A 46 -12.64 -6.54 8.74
C GLN A 46 -12.02 -7.69 9.54
N ARG A 47 -11.53 -8.75 8.87
CA ARG A 47 -10.74 -9.79 9.53
C ARG A 47 -9.40 -9.19 9.96
N PRO A 48 -9.01 -9.26 11.25
CA PRO A 48 -7.60 -9.21 11.57
C PRO A 48 -6.97 -10.40 10.85
N ARG A 49 -6.10 -10.15 9.87
CA ARG A 49 -5.33 -11.21 9.21
C ARG A 49 -4.58 -11.97 10.31
N THR A 50 -5.05 -13.16 10.65
CA THR A 50 -4.29 -14.10 11.47
C THR A 50 -3.18 -14.68 10.59
N SER A 51 -2.07 -13.94 10.46
CA SER A 51 -0.82 -14.47 9.97
C SER A 51 -0.24 -15.39 11.04
N ASN A 52 -0.41 -16.69 10.88
CA ASN A 52 0.27 -17.68 11.72
C ASN A 52 1.29 -18.43 10.87
N LEU A 53 2.43 -17.78 10.64
CA LEU A 53 3.81 -18.30 10.80
C LEU A 53 4.78 -17.31 10.16
N GLN A 54 5.08 -16.25 10.89
CA GLN A 54 6.43 -15.69 11.10
C GLN A 54 6.22 -14.43 11.92
N SER A 55 6.83 -14.40 13.10
CA SER A 55 6.99 -13.21 13.91
C SER A 55 7.86 -12.18 13.18
N ASN A 56 7.39 -11.60 12.08
CA ASN A 56 8.04 -10.48 11.42
C ASN A 56 7.29 -9.22 11.81
N LYS A 57 7.93 -8.44 12.68
CA LYS A 57 7.41 -7.18 13.21
C LYS A 57 7.00 -6.29 12.04
N SER A 58 5.77 -5.77 12.06
CA SER A 58 5.33 -4.65 11.22
C SER A 58 6.42 -3.56 11.21
N PHE A 59 6.62 -2.88 10.08
CA PHE A 59 7.59 -1.79 9.99
C PHE A 59 7.36 -0.77 11.12
N THR A 60 8.37 -0.57 11.96
CA THR A 60 8.27 0.28 13.17
C THR A 60 8.91 1.64 12.96
N LEU A 61 8.61 2.58 13.87
CA LEU A 61 9.33 3.84 13.93
C LEU A 61 10.85 3.65 14.10
N ALA A 62 11.28 2.65 14.89
CA ALA A 62 12.70 2.36 15.07
C ALA A 62 13.36 1.85 13.77
N ASP A 63 12.66 1.04 12.97
CA ASP A 63 13.14 0.67 11.63
C ASP A 63 13.27 1.91 10.73
N ALA A 64 12.31 2.84 10.80
CA ALA A 64 12.33 4.09 10.06
C ALA A 64 13.50 4.99 10.47
N GLU A 65 13.76 5.14 11.76
CA GLU A 65 14.87 5.94 12.31
C GLU A 65 16.23 5.34 11.91
N ASP A 66 16.38 4.02 12.04
CA ASP A 66 17.61 3.31 11.66
C ASP A 66 17.86 3.37 10.15
N TRP A 67 16.82 3.25 9.33
CA TRP A 67 16.95 3.42 7.89
C TRP A 67 17.33 4.86 7.52
N THR A 68 16.52 5.84 7.92
CA THR A 68 16.70 7.23 7.52
C THR A 68 18.00 7.84 8.04
N SER A 69 18.45 7.49 9.25
CA SER A 69 19.71 7.99 9.81
C SER A 69 20.96 7.54 9.04
N ARG A 70 20.87 6.41 8.32
CA ARG A 70 21.99 5.85 7.53
C ARG A 70 21.96 6.24 6.06
N MET A 71 20.92 6.95 5.61
CA MET A 71 20.80 7.37 4.21
C MET A 71 21.97 8.28 3.81
N VAL A 72 22.53 7.99 2.64
CA VAL A 72 23.49 8.86 1.95
C VAL A 72 22.79 9.31 0.69
N ASN A 73 22.25 10.53 0.72
CA ASN A 73 21.43 11.04 -0.36
C ASN A 73 22.27 11.25 -1.61
N ALA A 74 21.65 11.05 -2.77
CA ALA A 74 22.34 11.24 -4.03
C ALA A 74 22.91 12.67 -4.18
N ASP A 75 22.32 13.71 -3.57
CA ASP A 75 22.84 15.08 -3.57
C ASP A 75 24.10 15.30 -2.71
N GLY A 76 24.55 14.30 -1.96
CA GLY A 76 25.73 14.34 -1.09
C GLY A 76 25.43 14.66 0.37
N THR A 77 24.18 14.98 0.72
CA THR A 77 23.74 15.10 2.11
C THR A 77 23.59 13.74 2.76
N LYS A 78 23.48 13.71 4.09
CA LYS A 78 23.28 12.48 4.87
C LYS A 78 22.07 12.61 5.77
N GLY A 79 21.42 11.49 6.03
CA GLY A 79 20.21 11.43 6.85
C GLY A 79 18.95 11.81 6.07
N PRO A 80 17.82 11.96 6.77
CA PRO A 80 16.55 12.30 6.14
C PRO A 80 16.56 13.72 5.56
N HIS A 81 16.03 13.87 4.35
CA HIS A 81 15.76 15.17 3.73
C HIS A 81 14.57 15.89 4.39
N TRP A 82 13.52 15.14 4.76
CA TRP A 82 12.41 15.64 5.58
C TRP A 82 12.40 14.97 6.94
N THR A 83 12.19 15.75 7.99
CA THR A 83 11.94 15.26 9.35
C THR A 83 10.58 14.54 9.45
N LEU A 84 10.41 13.71 10.47
CA LEU A 84 9.16 13.02 10.73
C LEU A 84 8.00 14.01 10.95
N GLU A 85 8.27 15.13 11.64
CA GLU A 85 7.32 16.20 11.90
C GLU A 85 6.86 16.88 10.61
N GLN A 86 7.80 17.20 9.71
CA GLN A 86 7.47 17.74 8.39
C GLN A 86 6.60 16.76 7.60
N VAL A 87 6.93 15.46 7.63
CA VAL A 87 6.11 14.44 6.95
C VAL A 87 4.72 14.32 7.55
N LYS A 88 4.57 14.32 8.87
CA LYS A 88 3.25 14.36 9.54
C LYS A 88 2.42 15.55 9.08
N GLN A 89 3.03 16.74 8.96
CA GLN A 89 2.37 17.92 8.44
C GLN A 89 1.98 17.78 6.96
N ILE A 90 2.87 17.24 6.11
CA ILE A 90 2.61 16.98 4.69
C ILE A 90 1.41 16.04 4.53
N MET A 91 1.37 14.94 5.30
CA MET A 91 0.28 13.97 5.29
C MET A 91 -1.03 14.61 5.75
N ALA A 92 -1.00 15.36 6.86
CA ALA A 92 -2.19 16.04 7.39
C ALA A 92 -2.77 17.07 6.41
N GLN A 93 -1.93 17.91 5.80
CA GLN A 93 -2.37 18.93 4.83
C GLN A 93 -2.99 18.32 3.57
N ARG A 94 -2.58 17.10 3.20
CA ARG A 94 -3.01 16.41 1.97
C ARG A 94 -4.01 15.27 2.24
N ASN A 95 -4.47 15.12 3.49
CA ASN A 95 -5.35 14.03 3.93
C ASN A 95 -4.85 12.64 3.48
N ILE A 96 -3.54 12.40 3.57
CA ILE A 96 -2.93 11.12 3.20
C ILE A 96 -3.12 10.13 4.37
N PRO A 97 -3.83 9.01 4.16
CA PRO A 97 -3.98 7.98 5.19
C PRO A 97 -2.68 7.16 5.33
N GLY A 98 -2.57 6.42 6.42
CA GLY A 98 -1.47 5.48 6.65
C GLY A 98 -0.56 5.86 7.82
N ASP A 99 0.47 5.04 8.03
CA ASP A 99 1.42 5.22 9.14
C ASP A 99 2.49 6.28 8.79
N PRO A 100 2.62 7.36 9.59
CA PRO A 100 3.65 8.37 9.36
C PRO A 100 5.08 7.83 9.35
N ALA A 101 5.39 6.78 10.11
CA ALA A 101 6.74 6.20 10.11
C ALA A 101 7.09 5.56 8.76
N GLN A 102 6.14 4.80 8.19
CA GLN A 102 6.29 4.19 6.87
C GLN A 102 6.41 5.24 5.77
N PHE A 103 5.52 6.24 5.80
CA PHE A 103 5.55 7.31 4.81
C PHE A 103 6.85 8.12 4.89
N TRP A 104 7.33 8.39 6.11
CA TRP A 104 8.57 9.11 6.34
C TRP A 104 9.80 8.36 5.83
N ALA A 105 9.90 7.05 6.09
CA ALA A 105 10.98 6.23 5.53
C ALA A 105 10.91 6.18 4.00
N ALA A 106 9.72 5.98 3.45
CA ALA A 106 9.53 5.86 2.00
C ALA A 106 9.83 7.16 1.25
N ILE A 107 9.32 8.32 1.68
CA ILE A 107 9.57 9.59 0.97
C ILE A 107 11.05 9.98 1.01
N ASN A 108 11.75 9.70 2.12
CA ASN A 108 13.18 9.95 2.22
C ASN A 108 14.01 8.95 1.41
N MET A 109 13.58 7.69 1.31
CA MET A 109 14.19 6.71 0.40
C MET A 109 14.05 7.14 -1.06
N ILE A 110 12.86 7.55 -1.49
CA ILE A 110 12.63 8.04 -2.85
C ILE A 110 13.49 9.27 -3.13
N TYR A 111 13.63 10.19 -2.16
CA TYR A 111 14.55 11.30 -2.33
C TYR A 111 16.00 10.85 -2.44
N SER A 112 16.47 10.01 -1.51
CA SER A 112 17.84 9.52 -1.46
C SER A 112 18.28 8.92 -2.80
N ASP A 113 17.42 8.10 -3.42
CA ASP A 113 17.76 7.37 -4.65
C ASP A 113 17.55 8.21 -5.91
N TYR A 114 16.46 8.98 -5.97
CA TYR A 114 16.02 9.60 -7.23
C TYR A 114 16.31 11.11 -7.33
N CYS A 115 16.71 11.80 -6.24
CA CYS A 115 16.79 13.27 -6.27
C CYS A 115 17.73 13.79 -7.38
N LYS A 116 18.89 13.16 -7.61
CA LYS A 116 19.82 13.53 -8.70
C LYS A 116 19.21 13.37 -10.10
N ALA A 117 18.37 12.37 -10.30
CA ALA A 117 17.69 12.14 -11.58
C ALA A 117 16.58 13.18 -11.79
N ILE A 118 15.79 13.43 -10.75
CA ILE A 118 14.63 14.32 -10.78
C ILE A 118 15.05 15.80 -10.85
N GLN A 119 16.15 16.19 -10.21
CA GLN A 119 16.69 17.57 -10.19
C GLN A 119 16.89 18.18 -11.58
N LYS A 120 17.07 17.36 -12.62
CA LYS A 120 17.25 17.81 -14.01
C LYS A 120 15.92 18.05 -14.75
N THR A 121 14.80 17.85 -14.07
CA THR A 121 13.45 17.91 -14.64
C THR A 121 12.63 19.00 -13.96
N SER A 122 11.55 19.44 -14.61
CA SER A 122 10.56 20.32 -14.00
C SER A 122 9.73 19.63 -12.89
N ALA A 123 9.88 18.31 -12.73
CA ALA A 123 9.16 17.51 -11.75
C ALA A 123 9.82 17.49 -10.37
N ASN A 124 10.91 18.24 -10.13
CA ASN A 124 11.57 18.33 -8.82
C ASN A 124 10.76 19.16 -7.81
N THR A 125 9.60 18.66 -7.42
CA THR A 125 8.66 19.31 -6.50
C THR A 125 8.27 18.35 -5.37
N LEU A 126 7.89 18.89 -4.22
CA LEU A 126 7.37 18.09 -3.11
C LEU A 126 6.20 17.19 -3.53
N ASP A 127 5.28 17.71 -4.35
CA ASP A 127 4.11 16.95 -4.80
C ASP A 127 4.49 15.76 -5.68
N PHE A 128 5.59 15.83 -6.43
CA PHE A 128 6.13 14.69 -7.15
C PHE A 128 6.60 13.59 -6.19
N TYR A 129 7.43 13.95 -5.20
CA TYR A 129 7.93 12.99 -4.21
C TYR A 129 6.78 12.35 -3.42
N VAL A 130 5.77 13.13 -3.03
CA VAL A 130 4.55 12.61 -2.39
C VAL A 130 3.81 11.64 -3.29
N SER A 131 3.64 11.97 -4.58
CA SER A 131 2.92 11.11 -5.54
C SER A 131 3.61 9.77 -5.75
N ILE A 132 4.94 9.78 -5.93
CA ILE A 132 5.72 8.54 -6.10
C ILE A 132 5.76 7.73 -4.80
N THR A 133 5.87 8.39 -3.64
CA THR A 133 5.83 7.70 -2.34
C THR A 133 4.52 6.94 -2.17
N ARG A 134 3.40 7.57 -2.52
CA ARG A 134 2.09 6.91 -2.51
C ARG A 134 2.03 5.75 -3.49
N ALA A 135 2.45 5.95 -4.74
CA ALA A 135 2.49 4.87 -5.72
C ALA A 135 3.35 3.68 -5.26
N PHE A 136 4.43 3.94 -4.52
CA PHE A 136 5.26 2.88 -3.94
C PHE A 136 4.56 2.11 -2.81
N LEU A 137 3.89 2.82 -1.89
CA LEU A 137 3.23 2.24 -0.71
C LEU A 137 1.88 1.59 -1.03
N ASP A 138 1.12 2.18 -1.95
CA ASP A 138 -0.24 1.78 -2.34
C ASP A 138 -0.23 0.71 -3.47
N ASP A 139 0.93 0.12 -3.77
CA ASP A 139 1.11 -0.88 -4.84
C ASP A 139 0.39 -2.20 -4.51
N GLU A 140 -0.78 -2.40 -5.11
CA GLU A 140 -1.63 -3.58 -4.91
C GLU A 140 -0.99 -4.90 -5.39
N ASP A 141 -0.02 -4.83 -6.31
CA ASP A 141 0.69 -6.00 -6.81
C ASP A 141 1.82 -6.44 -5.86
N ALA A 142 2.14 -5.64 -4.84
CA ALA A 142 3.19 -5.94 -3.88
C ALA A 142 2.70 -6.69 -2.64
N ASN A 143 3.65 -7.28 -1.92
CA ASN A 143 3.37 -7.87 -0.62
C ASN A 143 2.85 -6.80 0.37
N PRO A 144 1.83 -7.07 1.20
CA PRO A 144 1.31 -6.13 2.20
C PRO A 144 2.39 -5.52 3.13
N ASP A 145 3.49 -6.23 3.36
CA ASP A 145 4.63 -5.79 4.17
C ASP A 145 5.80 -5.27 3.31
N LYS A 146 5.52 -4.78 2.08
CA LYS A 146 6.52 -4.35 1.08
C LYS A 146 7.65 -3.53 1.68
N LEU A 147 7.32 -2.51 2.47
CA LEU A 147 8.33 -1.62 3.05
C LEU A 147 9.23 -2.34 4.06
N LYS A 148 8.67 -3.24 4.87
CA LYS A 148 9.43 -4.04 5.83
C LYS A 148 10.34 -5.03 5.13
N LEU A 149 9.82 -5.75 4.13
CA LEU A 149 10.61 -6.67 3.32
C LEU A 149 11.73 -5.94 2.57
N TYR A 150 11.44 -4.76 2.03
CA TYR A 150 12.44 -3.93 1.37
C TYR A 150 13.55 -3.55 2.36
N TYR A 151 13.18 -3.06 3.54
CA TYR A 151 14.16 -2.72 4.57
C TYR A 151 15.00 -3.93 5.00
N ASP A 152 14.38 -5.08 5.29
CA ASP A 152 15.09 -6.25 5.81
C ASP A 152 15.98 -6.95 4.77
N HIS A 153 15.63 -6.90 3.48
CA HIS A 153 16.32 -7.66 2.43
C HIS A 153 17.14 -6.82 1.46
N ILE A 154 16.85 -5.53 1.32
CA ILE A 154 17.54 -4.64 0.37
C ILE A 154 18.44 -3.63 1.09
N VAL A 155 17.97 -3.09 2.21
CA VAL A 155 18.63 -1.96 2.90
C VAL A 155 19.54 -2.44 4.02
N LYS A 156 19.04 -3.35 4.85
CA LYS A 156 19.75 -3.83 6.03
C LYS A 156 20.81 -4.84 5.59
N HIS A 157 22.05 -4.60 6.00
CA HIS A 157 23.21 -5.47 5.78
C HIS A 157 23.78 -5.95 7.12
#